data_AF-A0A7W8XCP7-F1
#
_entry.id   AF-A0A7W8XCP7-F1
#
_cell.length_a   1.000
_cell.length_b   1.000
_cell.length_c   1.000
_cell.angle_alpha   90.00
_cell.angle_beta   90.00
_cell.angle_gamma   90.00
#
_symmetry.space_group_name_H-M   'P 1'
#
loop_
_entity.id
_entity.type
_entity.pdbx_description
1 polymer ?
#
loop_
_entity_poly.entity_id
_entity_poly.type
_entity_poly.pdbx_seq_one_letter_code
_entity_poly.pdbx_strand_id
1 'polypeptide(L)' 'MADPRLKGDEWQMPFDGKRMIYGGFETLLKL' A
#
# COMPACT_ATOMS: atom_id res chain seq x y z
N MET A 1 10.67 -1.27 -1.67
CA MET A 1 10.38 -1.30 -0.22
C MET A 1 11.67 -1.40 0.60
N ALA A 2 12.69 -0.57 0.30
CA ALA A 2 14.00 -0.60 0.98
C ALA A 2 14.21 0.60 1.93
N ASP A 3 13.23 1.52 1.97
CA ASP A 3 13.27 2.69 2.82
C ASP A 3 13.08 2.27 4.29
N PRO A 4 14.04 2.58 5.19
CA PRO A 4 13.94 2.23 6.61
C PRO A 4 12.71 2.82 7.31
N ARG A 5 12.14 3.92 6.81
CA ARG A 5 10.92 4.53 7.37
C ARG A 5 9.65 3.76 7.02
N LEU A 6 9.74 2.89 6.01
CA LEU A 6 8.70 1.94 5.62
C LEU A 6 8.89 0.58 6.29
N LYS A 7 9.93 0.41 7.11
CA LYS A 7 10.00 -0.72 8.05
C LYS A 7 8.93 -0.43 9.09
N GLY A 8 7.79 -1.10 8.93
CA GLY A 8 6.67 -1.02 9.84
C GLY A 8 7.10 -1.50 11.21
N ASP A 9 7.59 -0.57 12.03
CA ASP A 9 7.66 -0.75 13.47
C ASP A 9 6.22 -0.97 13.93
N GLU A 10 5.89 -2.23 14.19
CA GLU A 10 4.70 -2.65 14.92
C GLU A 10 3.39 -2.02 14.43
N TRP A 11 3.19 -1.92 13.11
CA TRP A 11 1.87 -1.61 12.59
C TRP A 11 0.95 -2.79 12.94
N GLN A 12 0.32 -2.74 14.12
CA GLN A 12 -0.95 -3.40 14.37
C GLN A 12 -1.94 -2.74 13.42
N MET A 13 -1.86 -3.15 12.16
CA MET A 13 -2.72 -2.64 11.11
C MET A 13 -4.15 -2.88 11.62
N PRO A 14 -4.99 -1.83 11.67
CA PRO A 14 -6.37 -1.98 12.16
C PRO A 14 -7.24 -2.80 11.18
N PHE A 15 -6.62 -3.37 10.14
CA PHE A 15 -7.20 -4.18 9.09
C PHE A 15 -6.26 -5.35 8.74
N ASP A 16 -6.84 -6.41 8.18
CA ASP A 16 -6.09 -7.59 7.77
C ASP A 16 -5.35 -7.35 6.45
N GLY A 17 -4.06 -7.05 6.56
CA GLY A 17 -3.18 -6.83 5.42
C GLY A 17 -3.09 -8.00 4.43
N LYS A 18 -3.48 -9.23 4.81
CA LYS A 18 -3.50 -10.37 3.88
C LYS A 18 -4.61 -10.26 2.85
N ARG A 19 -5.72 -9.60 3.20
CA ARG A 19 -6.89 -9.40 2.31
C ARG A 19 -6.87 -8.05 1.61
N MET A 20 -5.83 -7.26 1.84
CA MET A 20 -5.65 -5.98 1.17
C MET A 20 -5.18 -6.23 -0.26
N ILE A 21 -5.92 -5.72 -1.23
CA ILE A 21 -5.63 -5.87 -2.66
C ILE A 21 -5.16 -4.52 -3.19
N TYR A 22 -3.99 -4.51 -3.85
CA TYR A 22 -3.46 -3.34 -4.52
C TYR A 22 -3.37 -3.60 -6.03
N GLY A 23 -3.67 -2.57 -6.81
CA GLY A 23 -3.54 -2.59 -8.28
C GLY A 23 -3.00 -1.26 -8.79
N GLY A 24 -2.12 -1.33 -9.78
CA GLY A 24 -1.69 -0.17 -10.54
C GLY A 24 -2.70 0.12 -11.65
N PHE A 25 -3.07 1.39 -11.82
CA PHE A 25 -4.00 1.82 -12.86
C PHE A 25 -3.38 2.97 -13.65
N GLU A 26 -3.61 2.98 -14.96
CA GLU A 26 -3.24 4.11 -15.82
C GLU A 26 -4.42 5.07 -15.97
N THR A 27 -4.13 6.37 -16.06
CA THR A 27 -5.17 7.37 -16.31
C THR A 27 -5.67 7.27 -17.74
N LEU A 28 -6.96 6.94 -17.90
CA LEU A 28 -7.56 6.74 -19.23
C LEU A 28 -7.94 8.03 -19.96
N LEU A 29 -8.38 9.08 -19.26
CA LEU A 29 -8.81 10.35 -19.85
C LEU A 29 -8.26 11.54 -19.06
N LYS A 30 -7.82 12.58 -19.76
CA LYS A 30 -7.43 13.89 -19.21
C LYS A 30 -8.06 15.00 -20.06
N LEU A 31 -8.44 16.11 -19.42
CA LEU A 31 -9.03 17.30 -20.04
C LEU A 31 -7.96 18.28 -20.53
#